data_AF-A0A2J0N0A9-F1
#
_entry.id   AF-A0A2J0N0A9-F1
#
_cell.length_a   1.000
_cell.length_b   1.000
_cell.length_c   1.000
_cell.angle_alpha   90.00
_cell.angle_beta   90.00
_cell.angle_gamma   90.00
#
_symmetry.space_group_name_H-M   'P 1'
#
loop_
_entity.id
_entity.type
_entity.pdbx_description
1 polymer ?
#
loop_
_entity_poly.entity_id
_entity_poly.type
_entity_poly.pdbx_seq_one_letter_code
_entity_poly.pdbx_strand_id
1 'polypeptide(L)'
;MQKPSNKTQKITPSKVYLKRLQDWSDDQKISETVLSMWQHIEPMLDFISKDSFTAIKLTFGEEGTSGYIKPAWLTGFLNSLSQKTENAFIVETNTLYREKRSNAVGHLRVAESHGYSLGKTGIPVIIADGLRGRDGQNISIRGDHFENVKIARGICESDNMICISHITGHMQSGFAGAIKNLGMGCASRQGKLLQHSGTL
;
A
#
# COMPACT_ATOMS: atom_id res chain seq x y z
N MET A 1 -35.77 18.36 10.87
CA MET A 1 -34.78 17.37 10.41
C MET A 1 -34.13 16.74 11.64
N GLN A 2 -34.34 15.45 11.89
CA GLN A 2 -33.77 14.75 13.05
C GLN A 2 -32.25 14.59 12.86
N LYS A 3 -31.45 15.03 13.83
CA LYS A 3 -30.01 14.72 13.88
C LYS A 3 -29.85 13.20 14.01
N PRO A 4 -29.10 12.51 13.13
CA PRO A 4 -28.90 11.08 13.25
C PRO A 4 -28.12 10.78 14.55
N SER A 5 -28.57 9.76 15.29
CA SER A 5 -27.98 9.36 16.55
C SER A 5 -26.52 8.96 16.37
N ASN A 6 -25.62 9.61 17.10
CA ASN A 6 -24.21 9.28 17.16
C ASN A 6 -24.04 8.00 18.00
N LYS A 7 -24.41 6.84 17.43
CA LYS A 7 -24.11 5.55 18.05
C LYS A 7 -22.61 5.32 17.89
N THR A 8 -21.87 5.48 18.98
CA THR A 8 -20.46 5.15 19.09
C THR A 8 -20.28 3.71 18.61
N GLN A 9 -19.76 3.52 17.40
CA GLN A 9 -19.41 2.19 16.92
C GLN A 9 -18.38 1.60 17.89
N LYS A 10 -18.72 0.45 18.49
CA LYS A 10 -17.83 -0.25 19.41
C LYS A 10 -16.64 -0.73 18.59
N ILE A 11 -15.49 -0.08 18.74
CA ILE A 11 -14.25 -0.45 18.04
C ILE A 11 -13.77 -1.77 18.63
N THR A 12 -13.80 -2.85 17.85
CA THR A 12 -13.13 -4.10 18.21
C THR A 12 -11.62 -3.86 18.10
N PRO A 13 -10.83 -4.12 19.16
CA PRO A 13 -9.38 -3.96 19.09
C PRO A 13 -8.77 -4.84 18.00
N SER A 14 -7.85 -4.28 17.22
CA SER A 14 -7.08 -5.05 16.23
C SER A 14 -6.18 -6.07 16.93
N LYS A 15 -6.06 -7.27 16.36
CA LYS A 15 -5.03 -8.23 16.78
C LYS A 15 -3.67 -7.73 16.31
N VAL A 16 -2.71 -7.65 17.23
CA VAL A 16 -1.35 -7.17 16.95
C VAL A 16 -0.35 -8.28 17.25
N TYR A 17 0.50 -8.57 16.28
CA TYR A 17 1.57 -9.54 16.39
C TYR A 17 2.90 -8.82 16.26
N LEU A 18 3.86 -9.13 17.13
CA LEU A 18 5.17 -8.52 17.14
C LEU A 18 6.24 -9.62 17.13
N LYS A 19 7.14 -9.55 16.14
CA LYS A 19 8.36 -10.35 16.13
C LYS A 19 9.56 -9.41 16.17
N ARG A 20 10.41 -9.59 17.18
CA ARG A 20 11.65 -8.81 17.30
C ARG A 20 12.71 -9.41 16.38
N LEU A 21 13.39 -8.54 15.63
CA LEU A 21 14.58 -8.88 14.88
C LEU A 21 15.78 -8.10 15.45
N GLN A 22 16.86 -8.81 15.77
CA GLN A 22 18.08 -8.21 16.34
C GLN A 22 19.08 -7.80 15.27
N ASP A 23 19.18 -8.58 14.20
CA ASP A 23 20.14 -8.39 13.11
C ASP A 23 19.39 -8.01 11.83
N TRP A 24 19.61 -6.77 11.38
CA TRP A 24 19.02 -6.20 10.16
C TRP A 24 20.03 -6.14 8.99
N SER A 25 21.21 -6.72 9.15
CA SER A 25 22.25 -6.70 8.11
C SER A 25 22.09 -7.80 7.08
N ASP A 26 21.32 -8.84 7.40
CA ASP A 26 21.12 -10.03 6.60
C ASP A 26 19.70 -10.05 6.00
N ASP A 27 19.61 -9.81 4.69
CA ASP A 27 18.34 -9.77 3.96
C ASP A 27 17.59 -11.12 4.03
N GLN A 28 18.29 -12.25 4.12
CA GLN A 28 17.66 -13.58 4.22
C GLN A 28 16.98 -13.76 5.58
N LYS A 29 17.66 -13.41 6.69
CA LYS A 29 17.07 -13.47 8.03
C LYS A 29 15.85 -12.57 8.17
N ILE A 30 15.87 -11.40 7.53
CA ILE A 30 14.71 -10.50 7.48
C ILE A 30 13.55 -11.19 6.74
N SER A 31 13.81 -11.77 5.55
CA SER A 31 12.81 -12.49 4.76
C SER A 31 12.19 -13.67 5.50
N GLU A 32 13.00 -14.49 6.16
CA GLU A 32 12.54 -15.62 6.99
C GLU A 32 11.68 -15.14 8.17
N THR A 33 12.04 -13.99 8.76
CA THR A 33 11.26 -13.37 9.84
C THR A 33 9.89 -12.93 9.35
N VAL A 34 9.83 -12.21 8.22
CA VAL A 34 8.57 -11.78 7.59
C VAL A 34 7.71 -13.00 7.23
N LEU A 35 8.30 -14.02 6.59
CA LEU A 35 7.60 -15.25 6.23
C LEU A 35 7.01 -15.97 7.45
N SER A 36 7.78 -16.09 8.54
CA SER A 36 7.27 -16.76 9.75
C SER A 36 6.10 -16.02 10.41
N MET A 37 6.08 -14.68 10.34
CA MET A 37 4.93 -13.90 10.80
C MET A 37 3.73 -14.11 9.89
N TRP A 38 3.95 -14.12 8.58
CA TRP A 38 2.91 -14.44 7.61
C TRP A 38 2.31 -15.83 7.86
N GLN A 39 3.13 -16.88 7.97
CA GLN A 39 2.67 -18.26 8.23
C GLN A 39 1.90 -18.40 9.56
N HIS A 40 2.16 -17.53 10.54
CA HIS A 40 1.39 -17.52 11.77
C HIS A 40 0.00 -16.87 11.59
N ILE A 41 -0.08 -15.80 10.81
CA ILE A 41 -1.31 -15.00 10.61
C ILE A 41 -2.19 -15.63 9.54
N GLU A 42 -1.59 -16.15 8.48
CA GLU A 42 -2.22 -16.64 7.26
C GLU A 42 -3.35 -17.67 7.49
N PRO A 43 -3.22 -18.67 8.37
CA PRO A 43 -4.30 -19.61 8.66
C PRO A 43 -5.52 -18.97 9.33
N MET A 44 -5.37 -17.75 9.86
CA MET A 44 -6.44 -16.98 10.50
C MET A 44 -7.12 -16.00 9.53
N LEU A 45 -6.65 -15.91 8.28
CA LEU A 45 -7.21 -15.05 7.25
C LEU A 45 -8.15 -15.85 6.34
N ASP A 46 -9.43 -15.49 6.32
CA ASP A 46 -10.47 -16.10 5.48
C ASP A 46 -10.83 -15.26 4.25
N PHE A 47 -10.22 -14.08 4.08
CA PHE A 47 -10.59 -13.13 3.04
C PHE A 47 -9.90 -13.36 1.69
N ILE A 48 -8.79 -14.11 1.63
CA ILE A 48 -8.04 -14.35 0.38
C ILE A 48 -8.47 -15.70 -0.23
N SER A 49 -9.22 -15.65 -1.32
CA SER A 49 -9.62 -16.80 -2.13
C SER A 49 -8.74 -16.96 -3.39
N LYS A 50 -8.84 -18.11 -4.05
CA LYS A 50 -8.02 -18.45 -5.23
C LYS A 50 -8.10 -17.43 -6.37
N ASP A 51 -9.29 -16.87 -6.59
CA ASP A 51 -9.55 -15.96 -7.70
C ASP A 51 -9.49 -14.49 -7.25
N SER A 52 -9.24 -14.22 -5.97
CA SER A 52 -9.25 -12.85 -5.43
C SER A 52 -8.09 -12.01 -5.95
N PHE A 53 -8.41 -10.82 -6.45
CA PHE A 53 -7.45 -9.78 -6.77
C PHE A 53 -6.90 -9.18 -5.46
N THR A 54 -5.68 -9.59 -5.10
CA THR A 54 -5.06 -9.23 -3.82
C THR A 54 -3.95 -8.21 -4.01
N ALA A 55 -4.21 -6.98 -3.58
CA ALA A 55 -3.28 -5.87 -3.68
C ALA A 55 -2.27 -5.86 -2.52
N ILE A 56 -0.99 -5.70 -2.82
CA ILE A 56 0.08 -5.52 -1.84
C ILE A 56 0.52 -4.06 -1.90
N LYS A 57 -0.01 -3.25 -0.99
CA LYS A 57 0.29 -1.81 -0.93
C LYS A 57 1.59 -1.57 -0.20
N LEU A 58 2.58 -1.05 -0.91
CA LEU A 58 3.84 -0.57 -0.34
C LEU A 58 4.31 0.68 -1.09
N THR A 59 5.43 1.25 -0.68
CA THR A 59 6.08 2.36 -1.39
C THR A 59 7.43 1.90 -1.92
N PHE A 60 7.73 2.27 -3.17
CA PHE A 60 9.03 1.99 -3.77
C PHE A 60 10.13 2.96 -3.32
N GLY A 61 9.78 4.06 -2.64
CA GLY A 61 10.70 5.18 -2.41
C GLY A 61 10.91 6.02 -3.68
N GLU A 62 11.68 7.10 -3.56
CA GLU A 62 12.08 7.93 -4.70
C GLU A 62 13.40 7.46 -5.28
N GLU A 63 13.65 7.79 -6.55
CA GLU A 63 14.92 7.47 -7.21
C GLU A 63 16.13 7.94 -6.38
N GLY A 64 17.12 7.05 -6.24
CA GLY A 64 18.35 7.35 -5.51
C GLY A 64 18.23 7.24 -3.99
N THR A 65 17.05 6.92 -3.46
CA THR A 65 16.87 6.64 -2.03
C THR A 65 17.20 5.17 -1.70
N SER A 66 17.55 4.88 -0.45
CA SER A 66 17.76 3.51 0.06
C SER A 66 16.79 3.14 1.19
N GLY A 67 16.03 4.12 1.69
CA GLY A 67 15.06 3.96 2.79
C GLY A 67 13.72 3.39 2.34
N TYR A 68 13.72 2.33 1.56
CA TYR A 68 12.50 1.61 1.17
C TYR A 68 12.60 0.14 1.61
N ILE A 69 11.45 -0.55 1.64
CA ILE A 69 11.43 -1.98 1.97
C ILE A 69 12.08 -2.73 0.81
N LYS A 70 13.15 -3.48 1.05
CA LYS A 70 13.82 -4.18 -0.04
C LYS A 70 12.93 -5.35 -0.53
N PRO A 71 12.82 -5.58 -1.85
CA PRO A 71 12.13 -6.76 -2.38
C PRO A 71 12.65 -8.08 -1.78
N ALA A 72 13.96 -8.16 -1.53
CA ALA A 72 14.60 -9.33 -0.93
C ALA A 72 14.02 -9.71 0.44
N TRP A 73 13.51 -8.75 1.21
CA TRP A 73 12.87 -8.99 2.51
C TRP A 73 11.48 -9.59 2.39
N LEU A 74 10.88 -9.55 1.20
CA LEU A 74 9.51 -9.99 0.95
C LEU A 74 9.46 -11.30 0.17
N THR A 75 10.58 -11.79 -0.37
CA THR A 75 10.63 -12.96 -1.26
C THR A 75 9.84 -14.17 -0.73
N GLY A 76 10.08 -14.58 0.52
CA GLY A 76 9.38 -15.72 1.11
C GLY A 76 7.87 -15.49 1.24
N PHE A 77 7.49 -14.28 1.67
CA PHE A 77 6.09 -13.88 1.80
C PHE A 77 5.38 -13.84 0.45
N LEU A 78 5.98 -13.20 -0.57
CA LEU A 78 5.41 -13.11 -1.91
C LEU A 78 5.23 -14.49 -2.54
N ASN A 79 6.23 -15.35 -2.44
CA ASN A 79 6.14 -16.72 -2.93
C ASN A 79 5.00 -17.51 -2.25
N SER A 80 4.83 -17.35 -0.93
CA SER A 80 3.74 -17.99 -0.19
C SER A 80 2.37 -17.44 -0.59
N LEU A 81 2.25 -16.11 -0.78
CA LEU A 81 1.00 -15.48 -1.19
C LEU A 81 0.57 -15.88 -2.60
N SER A 82 1.51 -16.01 -3.54
CA SER A 82 1.23 -16.47 -4.90
C SER A 82 0.71 -17.92 -4.97
N GLN A 83 0.91 -18.74 -3.93
CA GLN A 83 0.27 -20.07 -3.84
C GLN A 83 -1.21 -19.99 -3.45
N LYS A 84 -1.67 -18.87 -2.88
CA LYS A 84 -3.08 -18.67 -2.55
C LYS A 84 -3.89 -18.12 -3.72
N THR A 85 -3.35 -17.15 -4.44
CA THR A 85 -4.00 -16.51 -5.58
C THR A 85 -2.96 -16.14 -6.62
N GLU A 86 -3.25 -16.42 -7.88
CA GLU A 86 -2.42 -15.97 -9.00
C GLU A 86 -2.65 -14.49 -9.33
N ASN A 87 -3.71 -13.89 -8.77
CA ASN A 87 -4.09 -12.49 -8.95
C ASN A 87 -3.49 -11.56 -7.88
N ALA A 88 -2.35 -11.94 -7.29
CA ALA A 88 -1.60 -11.08 -6.38
C ALA A 88 -0.75 -10.06 -7.15
N PHE A 89 -0.75 -8.80 -6.70
CA PHE A 89 0.04 -7.74 -7.35
C PHE A 89 0.50 -6.67 -6.36
N ILE A 90 1.66 -6.09 -6.63
CA ILE A 90 2.17 -4.94 -5.85
C ILE A 90 1.55 -3.66 -6.41
N VAL A 91 1.03 -2.81 -5.54
CA VAL A 91 0.29 -1.62 -5.95
C VAL A 91 0.90 -0.32 -5.41
N GLU A 92 0.92 0.70 -6.27
CA GLU A 92 1.26 2.09 -5.94
C GLU A 92 0.38 3.04 -6.76
N THR A 93 0.43 4.33 -6.44
CA THR A 93 -0.30 5.37 -7.17
C THR A 93 0.62 6.56 -7.43
N ASN A 94 0.46 7.26 -8.55
CA ASN A 94 1.38 8.31 -8.97
C ASN A 94 1.48 9.47 -7.97
N THR A 95 2.68 10.04 -7.82
CA THR A 95 2.94 11.18 -6.95
C THR A 95 2.48 12.51 -7.56
N LEU A 96 2.34 13.55 -6.73
CA LEU A 96 1.97 14.89 -7.18
C LEU A 96 3.14 15.65 -7.81
N TYR A 97 4.35 15.43 -7.27
CA TYR A 97 5.58 16.16 -7.57
C TYR A 97 6.09 15.82 -8.97
N ARG A 98 6.97 16.65 -9.54
CA ARG A 98 7.47 16.51 -10.92
C ARG A 98 8.54 15.43 -11.11
N GLU A 99 8.74 14.58 -10.11
CA GLU A 99 9.72 13.50 -10.13
C GLU A 99 9.24 12.33 -11.00
N LYS A 100 10.08 11.29 -11.12
CA LYS A 100 9.82 10.15 -12.01
C LYS A 100 8.52 9.42 -11.70
N ARG A 101 8.07 9.43 -10.44
CA ARG A 101 6.83 8.75 -10.00
C ARG A 101 5.54 9.54 -10.27
N SER A 102 5.63 10.65 -11.01
CA SER A 102 4.48 11.49 -11.41
C SER A 102 3.56 10.86 -12.47
N ASN A 103 4.03 9.81 -13.15
CA ASN A 103 3.30 9.05 -14.17
C ASN A 103 3.74 7.58 -14.15
N ALA A 104 2.91 6.68 -14.65
CA ALA A 104 3.13 5.24 -14.47
C ALA A 104 4.43 4.74 -15.12
N VAL A 105 4.85 5.31 -16.25
CA VAL A 105 6.07 4.88 -16.96
C VAL A 105 7.32 5.17 -16.13
N GLY A 106 7.46 6.41 -15.65
CA GLY A 106 8.58 6.77 -14.79
C GLY A 106 8.51 6.05 -13.44
N HIS A 107 7.30 5.84 -12.92
CA HIS A 107 7.08 5.14 -11.66
C HIS A 107 7.55 3.69 -11.72
N LEU A 108 7.18 2.96 -12.79
CA LEU A 108 7.62 1.57 -13.00
C LEU A 108 9.14 1.47 -13.21
N ARG A 109 9.78 2.47 -13.83
CA ARG A 109 11.25 2.52 -13.92
C ARG A 109 11.92 2.66 -12.55
N VAL A 110 11.35 3.47 -11.66
CA VAL A 110 11.85 3.57 -10.27
C VAL A 110 11.65 2.25 -9.53
N ALA A 111 10.46 1.64 -9.65
CA ALA A 111 10.18 0.34 -9.08
C ALA A 111 11.22 -0.70 -9.55
N GLU A 112 11.48 -0.78 -10.85
CA GLU A 112 12.47 -1.70 -11.43
C GLU A 112 13.89 -1.44 -10.93
N SER A 113 14.33 -0.17 -10.87
CA SER A 113 15.66 0.18 -10.33
C SER A 113 15.83 -0.22 -8.87
N HIS A 114 14.74 -0.29 -8.11
CA HIS A 114 14.71 -0.72 -6.71
C HIS A 114 14.42 -2.22 -6.56
N GLY A 115 14.35 -2.95 -7.67
CA GLY A 115 14.18 -4.40 -7.70
C GLY A 115 12.74 -4.90 -7.65
N TYR A 116 11.76 -4.00 -7.76
CA TYR A 116 10.35 -4.35 -7.92
C TYR A 116 10.02 -4.56 -9.40
N SER A 117 10.26 -5.78 -9.88
CA SER A 117 9.91 -6.22 -11.22
C SER A 117 9.40 -7.66 -11.17
N LEU A 118 8.55 -8.06 -12.11
CA LEU A 118 7.97 -9.41 -12.17
C LEU A 118 9.04 -10.51 -12.05
N GLY A 119 10.19 -10.33 -12.70
CA GLY A 119 11.29 -11.31 -12.64
C GLY A 119 11.98 -11.43 -11.28
N LYS A 120 11.92 -10.39 -10.43
CA LYS A 120 12.53 -10.39 -9.09
C LYS A 120 11.53 -10.73 -7.98
N THR A 121 10.29 -10.27 -8.10
CA THR A 121 9.25 -10.44 -7.08
C THR A 121 8.33 -11.64 -7.33
N GLY A 122 8.31 -12.16 -8.56
CA GLY A 122 7.37 -13.22 -8.98
C GLY A 122 5.92 -12.75 -9.16
N ILE A 123 5.63 -11.47 -8.88
CA ILE A 123 4.31 -10.86 -9.01
C ILE A 123 4.39 -9.49 -9.69
N PRO A 124 3.36 -9.10 -10.47
CA PRO A 124 3.38 -7.85 -11.21
C PRO A 124 3.27 -6.61 -10.31
N VAL A 125 3.78 -5.49 -10.82
CA VAL A 125 3.56 -4.16 -10.24
C VAL A 125 2.48 -3.45 -11.05
N ILE A 126 1.48 -2.87 -10.38
CA ILE A 126 0.40 -2.10 -10.98
C ILE A 126 0.39 -0.68 -10.41
N ILE A 127 0.37 0.31 -11.30
CA ILE A 127 0.13 1.71 -10.94
C ILE A 127 -1.37 1.97 -11.04
N ALA A 128 -2.06 1.94 -9.90
CA ALA A 128 -3.51 1.78 -9.84
C ALA A 128 -4.32 3.02 -10.22
N ASP A 129 -3.69 4.20 -10.36
CA ASP A 129 -4.35 5.43 -10.83
C ASP A 129 -4.04 5.75 -12.31
N GLY A 130 -3.56 4.76 -13.05
CA GLY A 130 -3.41 4.79 -14.50
C GLY A 130 -2.20 5.59 -14.99
N LEU A 131 -2.03 5.65 -16.33
CA LEU A 131 -0.83 6.19 -16.97
C LEU A 131 -0.44 7.59 -16.49
N ARG A 132 -1.43 8.46 -16.26
CA ARG A 132 -1.25 9.87 -15.87
C ARG A 132 -1.84 10.22 -14.50
N GLY A 133 -2.16 9.22 -13.66
CA GLY A 133 -2.75 9.44 -12.34
C GLY A 133 -4.20 9.94 -12.35
N ARG A 134 -4.93 9.73 -13.46
CA ARG A 134 -6.30 10.21 -13.65
C ARG A 134 -7.37 9.15 -13.39
N ASP A 135 -6.96 7.89 -13.21
CA ASP A 135 -7.89 6.80 -12.99
C ASP A 135 -8.24 6.71 -11.51
N GLY A 136 -9.38 7.28 -11.16
CA GLY A 136 -9.84 7.32 -9.78
C GLY A 136 -11.35 7.28 -9.69
N GLN A 137 -11.84 6.69 -8.61
CA GLN A 137 -13.24 6.61 -8.28
C GLN A 137 -13.56 7.54 -7.11
N ASN A 138 -14.68 8.27 -7.22
CA ASN A 138 -15.22 9.02 -6.09
C ASN A 138 -15.90 8.04 -5.13
N ILE A 139 -15.42 7.97 -3.90
CA ILE A 139 -15.98 7.17 -2.82
C ILE A 139 -16.60 8.12 -1.81
N SER A 140 -17.91 7.99 -1.60
CA SER A 140 -18.61 8.76 -0.57
C SER A 140 -18.21 8.29 0.81
N ILE A 141 -17.90 9.22 1.69
CA ILE A 141 -17.48 8.98 3.07
C ILE A 141 -18.23 9.91 4.01
N ARG A 142 -18.22 9.56 5.30
CA ARG A 142 -18.72 10.43 6.38
C ARG A 142 -17.53 11.10 7.07
N GLY A 143 -16.76 11.87 6.31
CA GLY A 143 -15.59 12.59 6.82
C GLY A 143 -15.94 14.03 7.21
N ASP A 144 -15.18 14.58 8.17
CA ASP A 144 -15.39 15.96 8.63
C ASP A 144 -14.92 17.02 7.62
N HIS A 145 -13.92 16.67 6.78
CA HIS A 145 -13.33 17.57 5.79
C HIS A 145 -13.82 17.33 4.36
N PHE A 146 -14.25 16.10 4.06
CA PHE A 146 -14.67 15.70 2.73
C PHE A 146 -15.87 14.76 2.83
N GLU A 147 -16.88 15.00 2.00
CA GLU A 147 -18.00 14.06 1.80
C GLU A 147 -17.67 12.97 0.78
N ASN A 148 -16.65 13.20 -0.05
CA ASN A 148 -16.19 12.27 -1.08
C ASN A 148 -14.67 12.31 -1.20
N VAL A 149 -14.04 11.15 -1.35
CA VAL A 149 -12.60 11.00 -1.60
C VAL A 149 -12.34 10.31 -2.92
N LYS A 150 -11.19 10.59 -3.54
CA LYS A 150 -10.82 10.06 -4.86
C LYS A 150 -9.75 8.97 -4.73
N ILE A 151 -10.18 7.73 -4.70
CA ILE A 151 -9.30 6.56 -4.56
C ILE A 151 -8.92 6.04 -5.95
N ALA A 152 -7.71 5.52 -6.09
CA ALA A 152 -7.25 4.93 -7.35
C ALA A 152 -8.13 3.75 -7.75
N ARG A 153 -8.52 3.68 -9.03
CA ARG A 153 -9.52 2.71 -9.49
C ARG A 153 -9.07 1.26 -9.29
N GLY A 154 -7.82 0.93 -9.60
CA GLY A 154 -7.29 -0.42 -9.38
C GLY A 154 -7.30 -0.86 -7.91
N ILE A 155 -7.31 0.09 -6.96
CA ILE A 155 -7.46 -0.21 -5.53
C ILE A 155 -8.92 -0.48 -5.18
N CYS A 156 -9.86 0.28 -5.73
CA CYS A 156 -11.30 0.05 -5.55
C CYS A 156 -11.76 -1.29 -6.15
N GLU A 157 -11.09 -1.74 -7.21
CA GLU A 157 -11.37 -3.00 -7.90
C GLU A 157 -10.59 -4.19 -7.30
N SER A 158 -9.79 -3.98 -6.25
CA SER A 158 -9.14 -5.07 -5.51
C SER A 158 -10.12 -5.68 -4.51
N ASP A 159 -10.18 -7.01 -4.45
CA ASP A 159 -10.99 -7.71 -3.44
C ASP A 159 -10.40 -7.53 -2.04
N ASN A 160 -9.07 -7.56 -1.95
CA ASN A 160 -8.34 -7.54 -0.69
C ASN A 160 -7.06 -6.71 -0.77
N MET A 161 -6.58 -6.24 0.38
CA MET A 161 -5.31 -5.52 0.45
C MET A 161 -4.47 -5.93 1.67
N ILE A 162 -3.18 -6.14 1.43
CA ILE A 162 -2.14 -6.25 2.46
C ILE A 162 -1.28 -4.99 2.38
N CYS A 163 -1.24 -4.20 3.46
CA CYS A 163 -0.46 -2.96 3.53
C CYS A 163 0.87 -3.20 4.24
N ILE A 164 1.98 -3.08 3.50
CA ILE A 164 3.34 -3.20 4.02
C ILE A 164 3.95 -1.81 4.10
N SER A 165 4.36 -1.41 5.31
CA SER A 165 4.84 -0.05 5.57
C SER A 165 6.10 -0.04 6.42
N HIS A 166 6.96 0.94 6.18
CA HIS A 166 8.06 1.30 7.06
C HIS A 166 7.82 2.72 7.59
N ILE A 167 8.55 3.10 8.64
CA ILE A 167 8.46 4.46 9.17
C ILE A 167 9.38 5.37 8.37
N THR A 168 8.85 6.48 7.88
CA THR A 168 9.61 7.53 7.19
C THR A 168 9.38 8.86 7.90
N GLY A 169 10.41 9.69 8.04
CA GLY A 169 10.23 11.07 8.50
C GLY A 169 9.36 11.88 7.53
N HIS A 170 8.51 12.76 8.04
CA HIS A 170 7.64 13.61 7.24
C HIS A 170 7.54 15.02 7.78
N MET A 171 7.86 16.02 6.94
CA MET A 171 8.03 17.42 7.36
C MET A 171 6.80 18.02 8.07
N GLN A 172 5.59 17.67 7.63
CA GLN A 172 4.35 18.26 8.18
C GLN A 172 3.69 17.40 9.25
N SER A 173 3.88 16.08 9.23
CA SER A 173 3.16 15.14 10.11
C SER A 173 4.08 14.40 11.10
N GLY A 174 5.36 14.77 11.16
CA GLY A 174 6.39 14.09 11.95
C GLY A 174 6.83 12.78 11.31
N PHE A 175 5.92 11.80 11.25
CA PHE A 175 6.17 10.48 10.66
C PHE A 175 5.11 10.09 9.64
N ALA A 176 5.52 9.23 8.73
CA ALA A 176 4.70 8.50 7.78
C ALA A 176 4.86 7.00 8.03
N GLY A 177 3.80 6.24 7.76
CA GLY A 177 3.76 4.79 7.94
C GLY A 177 2.45 4.23 7.37
N ALA A 178 1.87 3.24 8.05
CA ALA A 178 0.69 2.52 7.58
C ALA A 178 -0.50 3.42 7.21
N ILE A 179 -0.84 4.40 8.04
CA ILE A 179 -1.99 5.28 7.80
C ILE A 179 -1.78 6.16 6.56
N LYS A 180 -0.57 6.72 6.37
CA LYS A 180 -0.26 7.52 5.18
C LYS A 180 -0.25 6.65 3.92
N ASN A 181 0.31 5.44 4.02
CA ASN A 181 0.40 4.50 2.90
C ASN A 181 -1.00 4.03 2.45
N LEU A 182 -1.90 3.75 3.40
CA LEU A 182 -3.28 3.34 3.13
C LEU A 182 -4.18 4.53 2.72
N GLY A 183 -3.99 5.71 3.33
CA GLY A 183 -4.77 6.90 3.04
C GLY A 183 -4.32 7.56 1.74
N MET A 184 -3.36 8.48 1.85
CA MET A 184 -2.84 9.23 0.70
C MET A 184 -2.23 8.31 -0.37
N GLY A 185 -1.54 7.24 0.03
CA GLY A 185 -0.91 6.30 -0.91
C GLY A 185 -1.90 5.52 -1.78
N CYS A 186 -3.18 5.45 -1.39
CA CYS A 186 -4.23 4.83 -2.20
C CYS A 186 -5.05 5.86 -3.00
N ALA A 187 -4.88 7.16 -2.73
CA ALA A 187 -5.58 8.20 -3.46
C ALA A 187 -5.06 8.34 -4.89
N SER A 188 -5.95 8.60 -5.84
CA SER A 188 -5.54 9.06 -7.18
C SER A 188 -4.76 10.38 -7.07
N ARG A 189 -4.02 10.76 -8.12
CA ARG A 189 -3.33 12.06 -8.16
C ARG A 189 -4.27 13.24 -7.87
N GLN A 190 -5.52 13.20 -8.35
CA GLN A 190 -6.52 14.23 -8.02
C GLN A 190 -6.91 14.22 -6.53
N GLY A 191 -7.07 13.04 -5.92
CA GLY A 191 -7.35 12.91 -4.49
C GLY A 191 -6.21 13.40 -3.61
N LYS A 192 -4.96 13.11 -3.98
CA LYS A 192 -3.78 13.65 -3.31
C LYS A 192 -3.76 15.17 -3.36
N LEU A 193 -4.13 15.77 -4.49
CA LEU A 193 -4.15 17.24 -4.65
C LEU A 193 -5.15 17.87 -3.69
N LEU A 194 -6.36 17.31 -3.56
CA LEU A 194 -7.37 17.79 -2.60
C LEU A 194 -6.86 17.75 -1.15
N GLN A 195 -6.06 16.74 -0.80
CA GLN A 195 -5.45 16.65 0.54
C GLN A 195 -4.34 17.70 0.76
N HIS A 196 -3.79 18.28 -0.30
CA HIS A 196 -2.69 19.28 -0.26
C HIS A 196 -3.17 20.70 -0.55
N SER A 197 -4.40 20.88 -1.01
CA SER A 197 -5.01 22.19 -1.18
C SER A 197 -5.57 22.66 0.17
N GLY A 198 -5.12 23.82 0.63
CA GLY A 198 -5.66 24.48 1.83
C GLY A 198 -7.05 25.09 1.63
N THR A 199 -7.76 24.77 0.55
CA THR A 199 -9.03 25.40 0.18
C THR A 199 -9.85 24.43 -0.65
N LEU A 200 -11.10 24.18 -0.22
CA LEU A 200 -12.20 23.72 -1.05
C LEU A 200 -12.83 24.93 -1.75
#